data_AF-A0A927XY49-F1
#
_entry.id   AF-A0A927XY49-F1
#
_cell.length_a   1.000
_cell.length_b   1.000
_cell.length_c   1.000
_cell.angle_alpha   90.00
_cell.angle_beta   90.00
_cell.angle_gamma   90.00
#
_symmetry.space_group_name_H-M   'P 1'
#
loop_
_entity.id
_entity.type
_entity.pdbx_description
1 polymer ?
#
loop_
_entity_poly.entity_id
_entity_poly.type
_entity_poly.pdbx_seq_one_letter_code
_entity_poly.pdbx_strand_id
1 'polypeptide(L)'
;MKKHPVCFALLAALLVLLLGCAAAEDVLSPGAEACLRAALPGADVSLVHQCGNTAAAVLIKDGMQTLCIAEQKEGAWEAVIVNGAALRQDDPVTDLLLDTDDSLFWTYNSRGPITDRYQAQRIDGQWRVMGLICYESYENGSSSEYQLSYYEGCLQYTTFFCDENDNPLSQRNYTPVPAAWLEALMPLAVYEDARFPYPVRNYTHSWLSEEATVLAAQELFPEYTFLGGCAEADHLAFFLQKENSGPVIAACRFSREQGWQTAVSSPLPEGTCYGRENFSSSLAIGDLLVNIGPVGADTFGLTFLYNTAETHRGDRFLYFGRNWISTEPATDGNRRFGDHPWADIRTMDWQSLPHSPEEAYAKLDASGWAVVNNPNPADRLHLRAEPDRAASSLGRYYNGTALRILEEKGDWARVDIFGITGWMMKKYLAFGEKGHTVERALPTLVQLDDKVHHYVFETPATDRPIISCEYTRESLLVLAVVDEKWYHVWFPEDDLTGYVLMANWGEGNG
;
A
#
# COMPACT_ATOMS: atom_id res chain seq x y z
N MET A 1 -7.14 15.69 26.38
CA MET A 1 -5.74 15.53 26.84
C MET A 1 -5.53 14.15 27.44
N LYS A 2 -5.24 13.17 26.59
CA LYS A 2 -4.38 12.01 26.86
C LYS A 2 -3.71 11.74 25.51
N LYS A 3 -2.45 12.14 25.40
CA LYS A 3 -1.62 11.92 24.21
C LYS A 3 -1.19 10.46 24.25
N HIS A 4 -1.66 9.66 23.32
CA HIS A 4 -1.08 8.33 23.08
C HIS A 4 0.21 8.53 22.27
N PRO A 5 1.33 7.92 22.67
CA PRO A 5 2.58 8.07 21.95
C PRO A 5 2.47 7.39 20.59
N VAL A 6 3.05 8.04 19.59
CA VAL A 6 3.23 7.59 18.22
C VAL A 6 3.81 6.16 18.23
N CYS A 7 3.09 5.20 17.62
CA CYS A 7 3.58 3.84 17.39
C CYS A 7 4.74 3.86 16.39
N PHE A 8 5.95 4.12 16.88
CA PHE A 8 7.22 3.80 16.26
C PHE A 8 7.69 2.41 16.76
N ALA A 9 6.86 1.39 16.60
CA ALA A 9 7.10 0.04 17.17
C ALA A 9 7.33 -1.06 16.13
N LEU A 10 7.61 -0.72 14.86
CA LEU A 10 7.86 -1.71 13.80
C LEU A 10 9.22 -1.56 13.09
N LEU A 11 10.13 -0.71 13.61
CA LEU A 11 11.45 -0.49 13.00
C LEU A 11 12.61 -0.65 13.99
N ALA A 12 12.48 -1.57 14.95
CA ALA A 12 13.51 -1.85 15.96
C ALA A 12 13.79 -3.35 16.14
N ALA A 13 13.80 -4.11 15.03
CA ALA A 13 14.24 -5.51 15.03
C ALA A 13 15.62 -5.74 14.38
N LEU A 14 16.28 -4.70 13.86
CA LEU A 14 17.66 -4.78 13.39
C LEU A 14 18.55 -3.81 14.17
N LEU A 15 19.61 -4.39 14.76
CA LEU A 15 20.74 -3.81 15.49
C LEU A 15 20.61 -3.50 17.01
N VAL A 16 21.04 -4.53 17.76
CA VAL A 16 21.93 -4.53 18.94
C VAL A 16 21.45 -3.85 20.23
N LEU A 17 21.21 -4.67 21.26
CA LEU A 17 21.86 -4.50 22.57
C LEU A 17 21.93 -5.84 23.32
N LEU A 18 23.15 -6.39 23.34
CA LEU A 18 23.63 -7.42 24.26
C LEU A 18 23.34 -7.04 25.72
N LEU A 19 22.23 -7.51 26.26
CA LEU A 19 21.99 -7.53 27.71
C LEU A 19 21.32 -8.85 28.09
N GLY A 20 22.15 -9.86 28.39
CA GLY A 20 21.79 -10.94 29.30
C GLY A 20 21.08 -12.18 28.74
N CYS A 21 21.12 -12.47 27.42
CA CYS A 21 20.62 -13.75 26.92
C CYS A 21 21.47 -14.90 27.49
N ALA A 22 20.81 -15.87 28.13
CA ALA A 22 21.35 -17.21 28.28
C ALA A 22 21.82 -17.66 26.90
N ALA A 23 23.04 -18.21 26.81
CA ALA A 23 23.59 -18.63 25.52
C ALA A 23 22.60 -19.58 24.84
N ALA A 24 22.14 -19.21 23.65
CA ALA A 24 21.47 -20.10 22.73
C ALA A 24 22.42 -21.27 22.42
N GLU A 25 21.95 -22.50 22.60
CA GLU A 25 22.76 -23.70 22.38
C GLU A 25 22.03 -24.65 21.43
N ASP A 26 22.74 -25.14 20.40
CA ASP A 26 22.31 -26.25 19.52
C ASP A 26 22.27 -27.60 20.27
N VAL A 27 22.58 -27.59 21.57
CA VAL A 27 22.61 -28.75 22.45
C VAL A 27 21.52 -28.58 23.49
N LEU A 28 20.57 -29.51 23.49
CA LEU A 28 19.52 -29.54 24.49
C LEU A 28 20.08 -29.95 25.85
N SER A 29 19.53 -29.36 26.92
CA SER A 29 19.70 -29.91 28.26
C SER A 29 19.10 -31.33 28.33
N PRO A 30 19.66 -32.25 29.15
CA PRO A 30 19.15 -33.63 29.22
C PRO A 30 17.65 -33.73 29.56
N GLY A 31 17.14 -32.80 30.36
CA GLY A 31 15.73 -32.71 30.70
C GLY A 31 14.85 -32.31 29.52
N ALA A 32 15.27 -31.29 28.75
CA ALA A 32 14.59 -30.85 27.54
C ALA A 32 14.59 -31.95 26.46
N GLU A 33 15.74 -32.59 26.22
CA GLU A 33 15.86 -33.67 25.24
C GLU A 33 14.94 -34.84 25.58
N ALA A 34 14.95 -35.29 26.85
CA ALA A 34 14.07 -36.37 27.30
C ALA A 34 12.58 -36.00 27.14
N CYS A 35 12.22 -34.75 27.45
CA CYS A 35 10.86 -34.24 27.30
C CYS A 35 10.40 -34.25 25.83
N LEU A 36 11.21 -33.68 24.92
CA LEU A 36 10.89 -33.59 23.50
C LEU A 36 10.80 -34.97 22.84
N ARG A 37 11.69 -35.91 23.18
CA ARG A 37 11.61 -37.31 22.69
C ARG A 37 10.38 -38.04 23.22
N ALA A 38 9.95 -37.74 24.44
CA ALA A 38 8.74 -38.31 25.02
C ALA A 38 7.46 -37.70 24.42
N ALA A 39 7.52 -36.47 23.93
CA ALA A 39 6.38 -35.76 23.34
C ALA A 39 5.86 -36.43 22.05
N LEU A 40 6.76 -37.00 21.24
CA LEU A 40 6.39 -37.80 20.06
C LEU A 40 7.20 -39.11 20.00
N PRO A 41 6.77 -40.16 20.71
CA PRO A 41 7.53 -41.40 20.81
C PRO A 41 7.76 -42.08 19.45
N GLY A 42 9.02 -42.46 19.21
CA GLY A 42 9.46 -43.12 17.98
C GLY A 42 9.72 -42.18 16.80
N ALA A 43 9.71 -40.86 17.02
CA ALA A 43 10.15 -39.89 16.03
C ALA A 43 11.67 -39.70 16.08
N ASP A 44 12.26 -39.46 14.91
CA ASP A 44 13.62 -38.97 14.79
C ASP A 44 13.69 -37.47 15.09
N VAL A 45 14.78 -37.01 15.70
CA VAL A 45 15.00 -35.59 15.97
C VAL A 45 15.76 -35.01 14.77
N SER A 46 15.15 -34.06 14.07
CA SER A 46 15.74 -33.41 12.89
C SER A 46 16.52 -32.15 13.26
N LEU A 47 15.85 -31.22 13.95
CA LEU A 47 16.41 -29.95 14.40
C LEU A 47 16.04 -29.72 15.86
N VAL A 48 16.91 -29.05 16.60
CA VAL A 48 16.69 -28.65 17.98
C VAL A 48 17.32 -27.30 18.25
N HIS A 49 16.73 -26.56 19.18
CA HIS A 49 17.35 -25.36 19.72
C HIS A 49 16.84 -25.12 21.14
N GLN A 50 17.67 -24.59 22.03
CA GLN A 50 17.27 -24.21 23.38
C GLN A 50 17.70 -22.76 23.68
N CYS A 51 16.80 -21.99 24.28
CA CYS A 51 17.10 -20.70 24.89
C CYS A 51 16.46 -20.69 26.28
N GLY A 52 17.28 -20.44 27.31
CA GLY A 52 16.84 -20.39 28.71
C GLY A 52 15.96 -21.59 29.10
N ASN A 53 14.71 -21.29 29.47
CA ASN A 53 13.73 -22.27 29.93
C ASN A 53 12.83 -22.83 28.81
N THR A 54 13.16 -22.59 27.55
CA THR A 54 12.40 -23.01 26.38
C THR A 54 13.27 -23.83 25.44
N ALA A 55 12.76 -24.97 24.98
CA ALA A 55 13.40 -25.82 23.98
C ALA A 55 12.42 -26.09 22.83
N ALA A 56 12.90 -26.02 21.60
CA ALA A 56 12.12 -26.33 20.41
C ALA A 56 12.79 -27.45 19.61
N ALA A 57 11.98 -28.25 18.91
CA ALA A 57 12.47 -29.28 18.01
C ALA A 57 11.56 -29.47 16.80
N VAL A 58 12.16 -29.85 15.68
CA VAL A 58 11.45 -30.49 14.56
C VAL A 58 11.67 -32.00 14.68
N LEU A 59 10.59 -32.73 14.91
CA LEU A 59 10.58 -34.18 15.00
C LEU A 59 10.00 -34.79 13.72
N ILE A 60 10.58 -35.89 13.24
CA ILE A 60 10.13 -36.59 12.04
C ILE A 60 9.61 -37.97 12.41
N LYS A 61 8.36 -38.26 12.06
CA LYS A 61 7.76 -39.59 12.25
C LYS A 61 6.98 -39.98 11.01
N ASP A 62 7.26 -41.18 10.49
CA ASP A 62 6.63 -41.70 9.27
C ASP A 62 6.74 -40.72 8.08
N GLY A 63 7.86 -39.99 8.01
CA GLY A 63 8.13 -38.98 6.98
C GLY A 63 7.45 -37.62 7.20
N MET A 64 6.65 -37.46 8.24
CA MET A 64 5.97 -36.19 8.57
C MET A 64 6.73 -35.39 9.62
N GLN A 65 6.82 -34.08 9.41
CA GLN A 65 7.47 -33.13 10.31
C GLN A 65 6.49 -32.63 11.38
N THR A 66 6.93 -32.54 12.63
CA THR A 66 6.14 -32.02 13.76
C THR A 66 6.96 -31.00 14.54
N LEU A 67 6.39 -29.81 14.74
CA LEU A 67 6.98 -28.81 15.62
C LEU A 67 6.64 -29.15 17.07
N CYS A 68 7.67 -29.26 17.90
CA CYS A 68 7.54 -29.48 19.33
C CYS A 68 8.19 -28.33 20.10
N ILE A 69 7.53 -27.85 21.15
CA ILE A 69 8.08 -26.89 22.11
C ILE A 69 7.91 -27.46 23.50
N ALA A 70 8.98 -27.44 24.30
CA ALA A 70 8.98 -27.77 25.71
C ALA A 70 9.41 -26.57 26.54
N GLU A 71 8.81 -26.41 27.70
CA GLU A 71 9.10 -25.33 28.66
C GLU A 71 9.45 -25.91 30.02
N GLN A 72 10.39 -25.28 30.72
CA GLN A 72 10.74 -25.61 32.09
C GLN A 72 9.90 -24.80 33.08
N LYS A 73 9.09 -25.49 33.88
CA LYS A 73 8.30 -24.91 34.98
C LYS A 73 8.69 -25.58 36.29
N GLU A 74 9.11 -24.78 37.27
CA GLU A 74 9.53 -25.25 38.60
C GLU A 74 10.60 -26.37 38.56
N GLY A 75 11.47 -26.34 37.54
CA GLY A 75 12.53 -27.32 37.33
C GLY A 75 12.13 -28.54 36.50
N ALA A 76 10.84 -28.75 36.21
CA ALA A 76 10.34 -29.82 35.36
C ALA A 76 10.08 -29.35 33.93
N TRP A 77 10.49 -30.14 32.94
CA TRP A 77 10.21 -29.87 31.53
C TRP A 77 8.87 -30.46 31.11
N GLU A 78 8.05 -29.67 30.44
CA GLU A 78 6.74 -30.04 29.91
C GLU A 78 6.66 -29.68 28.43
N ALA A 79 6.21 -30.61 27.58
CA ALA A 79 5.90 -30.32 26.18
C ALA A 79 4.60 -29.52 26.11
N VAL A 80 4.69 -28.27 25.65
CA VAL A 80 3.57 -27.34 25.55
C VAL A 80 3.01 -27.23 24.13
N ILE A 81 3.81 -27.55 23.11
CA ILE A 81 3.37 -27.66 21.72
C ILE A 81 3.84 -28.99 21.15
N VAL A 82 2.93 -29.69 20.47
CA VAL A 82 3.19 -30.84 19.60
C VAL A 82 2.23 -30.72 18.42
N ASN A 83 2.65 -30.06 17.34
CA ASN A 83 1.77 -29.74 16.22
C ASN A 83 2.42 -30.09 14.87
N GLY A 84 1.87 -31.11 14.21
CA GLY A 84 2.28 -31.52 12.86
C GLY A 84 1.77 -30.59 11.75
N ALA A 85 0.60 -29.95 11.96
CA ALA A 85 0.02 -29.04 10.98
C ALA A 85 0.71 -27.67 10.96
N ALA A 86 1.54 -27.36 11.97
CA ALA A 86 2.27 -26.10 12.04
C ALA A 86 3.40 -25.97 11.00
N LEU A 87 3.86 -27.09 10.44
CA LEU A 87 4.95 -27.14 9.46
C LEU A 87 4.44 -27.66 8.11
N ARG A 88 4.98 -27.09 7.02
CA ARG A 88 4.85 -27.66 5.68
C ARG A 88 5.39 -29.10 5.67
N GLN A 89 4.68 -29.99 4.98
CA GLN A 89 5.05 -31.42 4.91
C GLN A 89 5.79 -31.77 3.62
N ASP A 90 5.64 -30.94 2.58
CA ASP A 90 6.29 -31.06 1.28
C ASP A 90 7.65 -30.36 1.20
N ASP A 91 8.01 -29.60 2.23
CA ASP A 91 9.21 -28.77 2.29
C ASP A 91 9.91 -28.95 3.65
N PRO A 92 11.15 -29.46 3.71
CA PRO A 92 11.84 -29.68 4.98
C PRO A 92 12.21 -28.35 5.66
N VAL A 93 11.99 -28.26 6.97
CA VAL A 93 12.54 -27.16 7.76
C VAL A 93 14.06 -27.27 7.76
N THR A 94 14.74 -26.21 7.37
CA THR A 94 16.21 -26.18 7.25
C THR A 94 16.90 -25.52 8.43
N ASP A 95 16.17 -24.71 9.20
CA ASP A 95 16.70 -24.01 10.37
C ASP A 95 15.59 -23.77 11.41
N LEU A 96 15.95 -23.83 12.70
CA LEU A 96 15.06 -23.64 13.85
C LEU A 96 15.81 -22.85 14.92
N LEU A 97 15.29 -21.68 15.30
CA LEU A 97 15.98 -20.75 16.18
C LEU A 97 15.05 -20.22 17.28
N LEU A 98 15.47 -20.33 18.53
CA LEU A 98 14.91 -19.54 19.63
C LEU A 98 15.83 -18.34 19.88
N ASP A 99 15.40 -17.15 19.51
CA ASP A 99 16.14 -15.91 19.76
C ASP A 99 16.05 -15.48 21.24
N THR A 100 14.91 -15.78 21.85
CA THR A 100 14.66 -15.63 23.29
C THR A 100 13.79 -16.80 23.78
N ASP A 101 13.57 -16.90 25.10
CA ASP A 101 12.60 -17.84 25.69
C ASP A 101 11.16 -17.63 25.18
N ASP A 102 10.89 -16.51 24.48
CA ASP A 102 9.58 -16.06 24.01
C ASP A 102 9.47 -15.94 22.48
N SER A 103 10.55 -16.14 21.71
CA SER A 103 10.58 -15.89 20.26
C SER A 103 11.19 -17.08 19.52
N LEU A 104 10.41 -17.67 18.61
CA LEU A 104 10.77 -18.83 17.80
C LEU A 104 10.72 -18.49 16.31
N PHE A 105 11.69 -18.97 15.57
CA PHE A 105 11.75 -18.89 14.11
C PHE A 105 12.00 -20.28 13.51
N TRP A 106 11.38 -20.56 12.37
CA TRP A 106 11.73 -21.70 11.53
C TRP A 106 11.80 -21.27 10.07
N THR A 107 12.73 -21.87 9.33
CA THR A 107 13.09 -21.42 7.98
C THR A 107 13.00 -22.55 6.96
N TYR A 108 12.53 -22.23 5.76
CA TYR A 108 12.53 -23.07 4.56
C TYR A 108 13.42 -22.45 3.47
N ASN A 109 14.49 -23.15 3.09
CA ASN A 109 15.47 -22.70 2.08
C ASN A 109 15.52 -23.58 0.82
N SER A 110 14.52 -24.44 0.59
CA SER A 110 14.60 -25.49 -0.44
C SER A 110 14.31 -25.01 -1.87
N ARG A 111 13.82 -23.76 -2.04
CA ARG A 111 13.27 -23.24 -3.31
C ARG A 111 14.18 -22.24 -4.02
N GLY A 112 15.45 -22.58 -4.20
CA GLY A 112 16.40 -21.76 -4.97
C GLY A 112 16.75 -20.44 -4.26
N PRO A 113 16.56 -19.26 -4.88
CA PRO A 113 16.90 -17.97 -4.26
C PRO A 113 15.91 -17.52 -3.17
N ILE A 114 14.84 -18.29 -2.93
CA ILE A 114 13.75 -17.95 -2.01
C ILE A 114 13.98 -18.61 -0.65
N THR A 115 13.89 -17.80 0.41
CA THR A 115 13.89 -18.22 1.81
C THR A 115 12.61 -17.76 2.48
N ASP A 116 11.82 -18.67 3.04
CA ASP A 116 10.67 -18.31 3.87
C ASP A 116 11.02 -18.55 5.35
N ARG A 117 10.88 -17.53 6.19
CA ARG A 117 11.09 -17.60 7.64
C ARG A 117 9.81 -17.23 8.37
N TYR A 118 9.34 -18.13 9.22
CA TYR A 118 8.21 -17.87 10.10
C TYR A 118 8.68 -17.32 11.43
N GLN A 119 7.79 -16.58 12.07
CA GLN A 119 7.97 -16.10 13.43
C GLN A 119 6.77 -16.52 14.29
N ALA A 120 7.07 -17.09 15.45
CA ALA A 120 6.11 -17.24 16.54
C ALA A 120 6.63 -16.55 17.80
N GLN A 121 5.73 -15.96 18.57
CA GLN A 121 6.03 -15.28 19.82
C GLN A 121 5.06 -15.71 20.92
N ARG A 122 5.54 -15.75 22.16
CA ARG A 122 4.68 -15.91 23.33
C ARG A 122 4.01 -14.58 23.69
N ILE A 123 2.70 -14.52 23.54
CA ILE A 123 1.86 -13.35 23.86
C ILE A 123 0.77 -13.83 24.82
N ASP A 124 0.59 -13.12 25.94
CA ASP A 124 -0.38 -13.47 27.00
C ASP A 124 -0.31 -14.94 27.45
N GLY A 125 0.92 -15.50 27.49
CA GLY A 125 1.18 -16.87 27.93
C GLY A 125 0.88 -17.95 26.88
N GLN A 126 0.59 -17.59 25.63
CA GLN A 126 0.36 -18.53 24.53
C GLN A 126 1.36 -18.29 23.39
N TRP A 127 1.92 -19.37 22.85
CA TRP A 127 2.68 -19.31 21.60
C TRP A 127 1.74 -18.99 20.44
N ARG A 128 2.04 -17.94 19.69
CA ARG A 128 1.25 -17.48 18.55
C ARG A 128 2.16 -17.23 17.36
N VAL A 129 1.73 -17.67 16.18
CA VAL A 129 2.38 -17.26 14.92
C VAL A 129 2.12 -15.76 14.74
N MET A 130 3.15 -15.02 14.34
CA MET A 130 3.07 -13.57 14.13
C MET A 130 3.07 -13.22 12.65
N GLY A 131 3.72 -14.04 11.83
CA GLY A 131 3.84 -13.79 10.41
C GLY A 131 4.92 -14.64 9.75
N LEU A 132 5.19 -14.30 8.50
CA LEU A 132 6.31 -14.83 7.72
C LEU A 132 7.06 -13.68 7.05
N ILE A 133 8.36 -13.88 6.91
CA ILE A 133 9.25 -13.04 6.12
C ILE A 133 9.79 -13.91 4.99
N CYS A 134 9.66 -13.45 3.76
CA CYS A 134 10.33 -14.06 2.64
C CYS A 134 11.48 -13.20 2.15
N TYR A 135 12.62 -13.83 1.86
CA TYR A 135 13.74 -13.22 1.15
C TYR A 135 13.88 -13.84 -0.25
N GLU A 136 14.11 -13.01 -1.25
CA GLU A 136 14.50 -13.41 -2.59
C GLU A 136 15.83 -12.75 -2.93
N SER A 137 16.89 -13.54 -3.08
CA SER A 137 18.24 -13.03 -3.39
C SER A 137 18.51 -13.03 -4.90
N TYR A 138 19.13 -11.97 -5.41
CA TYR A 138 19.48 -11.83 -6.82
C TYR A 138 20.99 -11.98 -7.06
N GLU A 139 21.38 -12.31 -8.29
CA GLU A 139 22.79 -12.57 -8.65
C GLU A 139 23.73 -11.37 -8.42
N ASN A 140 23.19 -10.15 -8.44
CA ASN A 140 23.92 -8.92 -8.20
C ASN A 140 24.12 -8.59 -6.71
N GLY A 141 23.71 -9.49 -5.80
CA GLY A 141 23.80 -9.30 -4.36
C GLY A 141 22.59 -8.58 -3.74
N SER A 142 21.76 -7.89 -4.53
CA SER A 142 20.53 -7.27 -4.01
C SER A 142 19.49 -8.33 -3.60
N SER A 143 18.52 -7.93 -2.79
CA SER A 143 17.45 -8.82 -2.34
C SER A 143 16.10 -8.11 -2.31
N SER A 144 15.02 -8.88 -2.43
CA SER A 144 13.67 -8.44 -2.09
C SER A 144 13.21 -9.13 -0.82
N GLU A 145 12.67 -8.37 0.12
CA GLU A 145 12.05 -8.88 1.34
C GLU A 145 10.54 -8.66 1.29
N TYR A 146 9.76 -9.68 1.66
CA TYR A 146 8.30 -9.64 1.69
C TYR A 146 7.84 -10.05 3.08
N GLN A 147 7.36 -9.08 3.86
CA GLN A 147 6.90 -9.27 5.22
C GLN A 147 5.38 -9.35 5.26
N LEU A 148 4.85 -10.48 5.72
CA LEU A 148 3.43 -10.66 6.00
C LEU A 148 3.24 -10.90 7.50
N SER A 149 2.48 -10.05 8.17
CA SER A 149 2.21 -10.17 9.61
C SER A 149 0.73 -10.08 9.91
N TYR A 150 0.35 -10.63 11.07
CA TYR A 150 -1.00 -10.52 11.59
C TYR A 150 -1.01 -9.62 12.83
N TYR A 151 -1.84 -8.58 12.81
CA TYR A 151 -1.96 -7.63 13.92
C TYR A 151 -3.37 -7.05 13.99
N GLU A 152 -3.97 -7.09 15.20
CA GLU A 152 -5.29 -6.51 15.50
C GLU A 152 -6.38 -6.86 14.47
N GLY A 153 -6.52 -8.14 14.12
CA GLY A 153 -7.56 -8.57 13.18
C GLY A 153 -7.25 -8.31 11.71
N CYS A 154 -6.05 -7.84 11.37
CA CYS A 154 -5.67 -7.55 9.99
C CYS A 154 -4.37 -8.27 9.59
N LEU A 155 -4.29 -8.67 8.32
CA LEU A 155 -3.03 -9.00 7.67
C LEU A 155 -2.37 -7.71 7.17
N GLN A 156 -1.09 -7.56 7.44
CA GLN A 156 -0.26 -6.45 6.98
C GLN A 156 0.81 -7.00 6.07
N TYR A 157 0.97 -6.37 4.91
CA TYR A 157 1.94 -6.78 3.91
C TYR A 157 2.84 -5.61 3.52
N THR A 158 4.14 -5.83 3.63
CA THR A 158 5.17 -4.85 3.29
C THR A 158 6.25 -5.50 2.46
N THR A 159 6.71 -4.82 1.43
CA THR A 159 7.82 -5.29 0.59
C THR A 159 8.99 -4.33 0.70
N PHE A 160 10.21 -4.85 0.65
CA PHE A 160 11.44 -4.08 0.60
C PHE A 160 12.26 -4.56 -0.59
N PHE A 161 12.99 -3.65 -1.22
CA PHE A 161 14.10 -3.98 -2.11
C PHE A 161 15.37 -3.45 -1.45
N CYS A 162 16.37 -4.31 -1.27
CA CYS A 162 17.57 -4.04 -0.51
C CYS A 162 18.83 -4.18 -1.37
N ASP A 163 19.86 -3.40 -1.06
CA ASP A 163 21.18 -3.57 -1.66
C ASP A 163 21.92 -4.80 -1.13
N GLU A 164 23.15 -5.03 -1.60
CA GLU A 164 24.00 -6.15 -1.18
C GLU A 164 24.43 -6.14 0.30
N ASN A 165 24.16 -5.05 1.03
CA ASN A 165 24.45 -4.90 2.45
C ASN A 165 23.16 -4.86 3.29
N ASP A 166 22.05 -5.36 2.74
CA ASP A 166 20.72 -5.36 3.35
C ASP A 166 20.18 -3.95 3.69
N ASN A 167 20.70 -2.89 3.04
CA ASN A 167 20.11 -1.56 3.19
C ASN A 167 18.85 -1.48 2.32
N PRO A 168 17.68 -1.12 2.88
CA PRO A 168 16.48 -0.92 2.09
C PRO A 168 16.66 0.27 1.15
N LEU A 169 16.58 0.01 -0.16
CA LEU A 169 16.57 0.98 -1.25
C LEU A 169 15.15 1.45 -1.57
N SER A 170 14.16 0.57 -1.39
CA SER A 170 12.75 0.93 -1.46
C SER A 170 11.94 0.08 -0.50
N GLN A 171 10.80 0.60 -0.10
CA GLN A 171 9.80 -0.13 0.67
C GLN A 171 8.42 0.20 0.10
N ARG A 172 7.47 -0.72 0.18
CA ARG A 172 6.06 -0.49 -0.16
C ARG A 172 5.18 -1.11 0.92
N ASN A 173 4.30 -0.30 1.50
CA ASN A 173 3.30 -0.76 2.46
C ASN A 173 1.97 -0.94 1.73
N TYR A 174 1.42 -2.13 1.81
CA TYR A 174 0.14 -2.45 1.19
C TYR A 174 -1.00 -2.14 2.16
N THR A 175 -2.19 -1.88 1.61
CA THR A 175 -3.42 -1.75 2.39
C THR A 175 -3.63 -3.03 3.19
N PRO A 176 -3.77 -2.94 4.54
CA PRO A 176 -4.04 -4.10 5.37
C PRO A 176 -5.28 -4.84 4.90
N VAL A 177 -5.37 -6.14 5.12
CA VAL A 177 -6.55 -6.96 4.75
C VAL A 177 -7.26 -7.38 6.03
N PRO A 178 -8.59 -7.21 6.14
CA PRO A 178 -9.33 -7.66 7.30
C PRO A 178 -9.31 -9.20 7.35
N ALA A 179 -8.91 -9.71 8.50
CA ALA A 179 -8.67 -11.12 8.73
C ALA A 179 -8.98 -11.53 10.17
N ALA A 180 -10.08 -11.04 10.75
CA ALA A 180 -10.49 -11.44 12.08
C ALA A 180 -10.69 -12.96 12.18
N TRP A 181 -11.02 -13.63 11.07
CA TRP A 181 -11.11 -15.08 10.94
C TRP A 181 -9.79 -15.82 11.22
N LEU A 182 -8.62 -15.16 11.12
CA LEU A 182 -7.32 -15.76 11.47
C LEU A 182 -7.07 -15.80 12.98
N GLU A 183 -7.71 -14.95 13.78
CA GLU A 183 -7.41 -14.79 15.21
C GLU A 183 -7.42 -16.13 15.96
N ALA A 184 -8.42 -16.98 15.66
CA ALA A 184 -8.57 -18.29 16.26
C ALA A 184 -7.54 -19.33 15.78
N LEU A 185 -6.84 -19.07 14.68
CA LEU A 185 -5.84 -19.95 14.06
C LEU A 185 -4.41 -19.54 14.40
N MET A 186 -4.19 -18.33 14.92
CA MET A 186 -2.85 -17.85 15.28
C MET A 186 -2.18 -18.61 16.43
N PRO A 187 -2.88 -19.17 17.45
CA PRO A 187 -2.23 -19.96 18.48
C PRO A 187 -1.54 -21.19 17.89
N LEU A 188 -0.24 -21.35 18.17
CA LEU A 188 0.62 -22.36 17.55
C LEU A 188 0.15 -23.80 17.83
N ALA A 189 -0.61 -24.01 18.91
CA ALA A 189 -1.22 -25.30 19.24
C ALA A 189 -2.30 -25.76 18.25
N VAL A 190 -2.95 -24.83 17.55
CA VAL A 190 -4.02 -25.11 16.55
C VAL A 190 -3.70 -24.54 15.16
N TYR A 191 -2.53 -23.91 15.01
CA TYR A 191 -2.08 -23.33 13.75
C TYR A 191 -1.92 -24.42 12.68
N GLU A 192 -2.39 -24.10 11.47
CA GLU A 192 -2.30 -24.95 10.29
C GLU A 192 -1.64 -24.13 9.18
N ASP A 193 -0.42 -24.50 8.79
CA ASP A 193 0.35 -23.74 7.79
C ASP A 193 -0.40 -23.60 6.45
N ALA A 194 -1.10 -24.66 6.04
CA ALA A 194 -1.89 -24.68 4.81
C ALA A 194 -3.08 -23.70 4.81
N ARG A 195 -3.47 -23.15 5.97
CA ARG A 195 -4.56 -22.18 6.12
C ARG A 195 -4.07 -20.75 6.29
N PHE A 196 -2.76 -20.55 6.47
CA PHE A 196 -2.19 -19.22 6.52
C PHE A 196 -2.06 -18.66 5.09
N PRO A 197 -2.49 -17.42 4.83
CA PRO A 197 -2.42 -16.85 3.50
C PRO A 197 -0.98 -16.60 3.08
N TYR A 198 -0.71 -16.81 1.80
CA TYR A 198 0.58 -16.54 1.19
C TYR A 198 0.47 -15.41 0.17
N PRO A 199 1.47 -14.51 0.10
CA PRO A 199 1.53 -13.55 -0.98
C PRO A 199 1.67 -14.26 -2.33
N VAL A 200 0.81 -13.91 -3.28
CA VAL A 200 0.90 -14.38 -4.66
C VAL A 200 2.01 -13.60 -5.36
N ARG A 201 3.00 -14.32 -5.91
CA ARG A 201 4.21 -13.73 -6.51
C ARG A 201 4.24 -13.74 -8.04
N ASN A 202 3.14 -14.17 -8.67
CA ASN A 202 3.00 -14.16 -10.13
C ASN A 202 2.54 -12.77 -10.61
N TYR A 203 2.49 -12.57 -11.93
CA TYR A 203 1.99 -11.37 -12.63
C TYR A 203 0.48 -11.08 -12.41
N THR A 204 -0.08 -11.46 -11.26
CA THR A 204 -1.43 -11.11 -10.84
C THR A 204 -1.39 -9.79 -10.09
N HIS A 205 -2.28 -8.85 -10.43
CA HIS A 205 -2.38 -7.55 -9.74
C HIS A 205 -2.79 -7.66 -8.26
N SER A 206 -3.25 -8.84 -7.82
CA SER A 206 -3.49 -9.16 -6.41
C SER A 206 -2.23 -9.71 -5.76
N TRP A 207 -1.82 -9.14 -4.63
CA TRP A 207 -0.80 -9.75 -3.77
C TRP A 207 -1.38 -10.84 -2.86
N LEU A 208 -2.70 -10.88 -2.64
CA LEU A 208 -3.36 -11.83 -1.75
C LEU A 208 -3.94 -13.01 -2.55
N SER A 209 -3.91 -14.22 -1.96
CA SER A 209 -4.52 -15.41 -2.56
C SER A 209 -6.04 -15.26 -2.74
N GLU A 210 -6.61 -16.01 -3.68
CA GLU A 210 -8.05 -15.96 -3.97
C GLU A 210 -8.88 -16.35 -2.73
N GLU A 211 -8.49 -17.42 -2.02
CA GLU A 211 -9.22 -17.89 -0.84
C GLU A 211 -9.26 -16.82 0.27
N ALA A 212 -8.11 -16.18 0.53
CA ALA A 212 -8.04 -15.12 1.52
C ALA A 212 -8.77 -13.84 1.07
N THR A 213 -8.79 -13.56 -0.23
CA THR A 213 -9.57 -12.45 -0.81
C THR A 213 -11.07 -12.68 -0.62
N VAL A 214 -11.56 -13.91 -0.81
CA VAL A 214 -12.96 -14.29 -0.55
C VAL A 214 -13.32 -14.05 0.92
N LEU A 215 -12.47 -14.51 1.85
CA LEU A 215 -12.72 -14.35 3.29
C LEU A 215 -12.72 -12.88 3.72
N ALA A 216 -11.81 -12.07 3.19
CA ALA A 216 -11.78 -10.63 3.42
C ALA A 216 -13.04 -9.93 2.90
N ALA A 217 -13.52 -10.32 1.71
CA ALA A 217 -14.76 -9.80 1.14
C ALA A 217 -15.98 -10.20 1.99
N GLN A 218 -16.03 -11.43 2.49
CA GLN A 218 -17.11 -11.90 3.39
C GLN A 218 -17.12 -11.17 4.72
N GLU A 219 -15.95 -10.80 5.26
CA GLU A 219 -15.85 -10.03 6.50
C GLU A 219 -16.36 -8.59 6.32
N LEU A 220 -16.01 -7.94 5.21
CA LEU A 220 -16.43 -6.56 4.92
C LEU A 220 -17.85 -6.44 4.37
N PHE A 221 -18.33 -7.45 3.63
CA PHE A 221 -19.61 -7.43 2.90
C PHE A 221 -20.37 -8.77 3.08
N PRO A 222 -20.75 -9.13 4.32
CA PRO A 222 -21.35 -10.43 4.62
C PRO A 222 -22.70 -10.69 3.92
N GLU A 223 -23.39 -9.65 3.47
CA GLU A 223 -24.66 -9.76 2.74
C GLU A 223 -24.50 -9.93 1.22
N TYR A 224 -23.26 -10.03 0.72
CA TYR A 224 -22.95 -10.16 -0.69
C TYR A 224 -22.26 -11.50 -1.00
N THR A 225 -22.55 -12.02 -2.19
CA THR A 225 -21.80 -13.14 -2.79
C THR A 225 -20.58 -12.58 -3.52
N PHE A 226 -19.40 -13.12 -3.22
CA PHE A 226 -18.17 -12.80 -3.93
C PHE A 226 -18.16 -13.43 -5.34
N LEU A 227 -17.84 -12.63 -6.35
CA LEU A 227 -17.73 -13.07 -7.74
C LEU A 227 -16.31 -12.90 -8.32
N GLY A 228 -15.50 -12.03 -7.72
CA GLY A 228 -14.12 -11.74 -8.12
C GLY A 228 -13.57 -10.55 -7.34
N GLY A 229 -12.27 -10.32 -7.39
CA GLY A 229 -11.66 -9.20 -6.67
C GLY A 229 -10.16 -9.34 -6.54
N CYS A 230 -9.52 -8.31 -6.00
CA CYS A 230 -8.10 -8.34 -5.69
C CYS A 230 -7.76 -7.42 -4.51
N ALA A 231 -6.63 -7.72 -3.87
CA ALA A 231 -5.97 -6.79 -2.97
C ALA A 231 -4.89 -6.04 -3.77
N GLU A 232 -5.12 -4.77 -4.07
CA GLU A 232 -4.11 -3.90 -4.69
C GLU A 232 -3.21 -3.29 -3.60
N ALA A 233 -2.25 -2.46 -4.02
CA ALA A 233 -1.31 -1.82 -3.10
C ALA A 233 -2.01 -0.86 -2.13
N ASP A 234 -2.96 -0.07 -2.61
CA ASP A 234 -3.54 1.09 -1.91
C ASP A 234 -5.03 0.94 -1.58
N HIS A 235 -5.66 -0.14 -2.04
CA HIS A 235 -7.05 -0.46 -1.75
C HIS A 235 -7.38 -1.94 -2.02
N LEU A 236 -8.56 -2.37 -1.57
CA LEU A 236 -9.17 -3.65 -1.92
C LEU A 236 -10.34 -3.39 -2.88
N ALA A 237 -10.50 -4.25 -3.89
CA ALA A 237 -11.60 -4.19 -4.85
C ALA A 237 -12.31 -5.54 -4.95
N PHE A 238 -13.63 -5.54 -4.83
CA PHE A 238 -14.45 -6.76 -4.84
C PHE A 238 -15.63 -6.61 -5.80
N PHE A 239 -15.72 -7.51 -6.77
CA PHE A 239 -16.88 -7.72 -7.62
C PHE A 239 -17.86 -8.65 -6.88
N LEU A 240 -19.03 -8.10 -6.57
CA LEU A 240 -19.97 -8.67 -5.62
C LEU A 240 -21.38 -8.74 -6.22
N GLN A 241 -22.23 -9.61 -5.67
CA GLN A 241 -23.64 -9.65 -6.00
C GLN A 241 -24.50 -9.76 -4.74
N LYS A 242 -25.48 -8.86 -4.60
CA LYS A 242 -26.52 -8.97 -3.58
C LYS A 242 -27.68 -9.78 -4.12
N GLU A 243 -28.36 -10.52 -3.24
CA GLU A 243 -29.52 -11.32 -3.62
C GLU A 243 -30.58 -10.46 -4.32
N ASN A 244 -31.06 -10.92 -5.49
CA ASN A 244 -32.05 -10.22 -6.33
C ASN A 244 -31.62 -8.84 -6.86
N SER A 245 -30.32 -8.51 -6.86
CA SER A 245 -29.77 -7.33 -7.55
C SER A 245 -28.82 -7.70 -8.69
N GLY A 246 -28.53 -6.71 -9.55
CA GLY A 246 -27.38 -6.80 -10.46
C GLY A 246 -26.05 -6.81 -9.69
N PRO A 247 -24.95 -7.21 -10.34
CA PRO A 247 -23.63 -7.18 -9.74
C PRO A 247 -23.17 -5.74 -9.45
N VAL A 248 -22.27 -5.57 -8.50
CA VAL A 248 -21.68 -4.29 -8.06
C VAL A 248 -20.17 -4.43 -7.90
N ILE A 249 -19.46 -3.32 -7.92
CA ILE A 249 -18.06 -3.25 -7.46
C ILE A 249 -18.03 -2.55 -6.10
N ALA A 250 -17.32 -3.13 -5.15
CA ALA A 250 -17.00 -2.53 -3.87
C ALA A 250 -15.51 -2.20 -3.80
N ALA A 251 -15.18 -1.01 -3.32
CA ALA A 251 -13.80 -0.57 -3.12
C ALA A 251 -13.59 -0.15 -1.66
N CYS A 252 -12.45 -0.54 -1.08
CA CYS A 252 -12.18 -0.37 0.35
C CYS A 252 -10.77 0.14 0.58
N ARG A 253 -10.60 1.06 1.52
CA ARG A 253 -9.29 1.48 2.01
C ARG A 253 -9.32 1.56 3.52
N PHE A 254 -8.22 1.17 4.15
CA PHE A 254 -8.05 1.31 5.58
C PHE A 254 -7.29 2.59 5.92
N SER A 255 -7.78 3.34 6.90
CA SER A 255 -7.00 4.40 7.55
C SER A 255 -6.97 4.17 9.06
N ARG A 256 -5.86 4.52 9.72
CA ARG A 256 -5.77 4.38 11.19
C ARG A 256 -6.73 5.31 11.93
N GLU A 257 -7.09 6.44 11.33
CA GLU A 257 -7.97 7.44 11.95
C GLU A 257 -9.44 7.09 11.84
N GLN A 258 -9.87 6.54 10.70
CA GLN A 258 -11.29 6.31 10.40
C GLN A 258 -11.66 4.84 10.27
N GLY A 259 -10.67 3.93 10.33
CA GLY A 259 -10.84 2.52 10.06
C GLY A 259 -11.10 2.25 8.57
N TRP A 260 -11.90 1.23 8.30
CA TRP A 260 -12.30 0.84 6.95
C TRP A 260 -13.28 1.84 6.33
N GLN A 261 -12.87 2.45 5.24
CA GLN A 261 -13.71 3.25 4.35
C GLN A 261 -14.13 2.37 3.19
N THR A 262 -15.44 2.26 2.95
CA THR A 262 -15.98 1.42 1.88
C THR A 262 -16.87 2.22 0.94
N ALA A 263 -16.89 1.83 -0.31
CA ALA A 263 -17.82 2.32 -1.32
C ALA A 263 -18.37 1.14 -2.11
N VAL A 264 -19.69 1.06 -2.28
CA VAL A 264 -20.35 0.08 -3.13
C VAL A 264 -21.02 0.82 -4.26
N SER A 265 -20.81 0.37 -5.49
CA SER A 265 -21.35 1.03 -6.67
C SER A 265 -22.87 0.91 -6.78
N SER A 266 -23.45 1.75 -7.64
CA SER A 266 -24.72 1.41 -8.29
C SER A 266 -24.61 0.10 -9.09
N PRO A 267 -25.72 -0.61 -9.38
CA PRO A 267 -25.68 -1.84 -10.16
C PRO A 267 -24.98 -1.65 -11.50
N LEU A 268 -24.06 -2.58 -11.80
CA LEU A 268 -23.27 -2.57 -13.02
C LEU A 268 -24.11 -3.00 -14.23
N PRO A 269 -23.74 -2.57 -15.45
CA PRO A 269 -24.42 -2.99 -16.67
C PRO A 269 -24.48 -4.51 -16.82
N GLU A 270 -25.53 -5.00 -17.49
CA GLU A 270 -25.67 -6.43 -17.79
C GLU A 270 -24.48 -6.95 -18.61
N GLY A 271 -24.01 -8.15 -18.29
CA GLY A 271 -22.84 -8.76 -18.96
C GLY A 271 -21.48 -8.29 -18.43
N THR A 272 -21.45 -7.41 -17.42
CA THR A 272 -20.20 -7.02 -16.76
C THR A 272 -19.54 -8.24 -16.10
N CYS A 273 -18.23 -8.40 -16.33
CA CYS A 273 -17.41 -9.38 -15.62
C CYS A 273 -16.16 -8.74 -15.02
N TYR A 274 -15.46 -9.47 -14.15
CA TYR A 274 -14.25 -9.02 -13.47
C TYR A 274 -13.06 -9.86 -13.91
N GLY A 275 -11.97 -9.22 -14.30
CA GLY A 275 -10.76 -9.85 -14.79
C GLY A 275 -10.91 -10.38 -16.22
N ARG A 276 -10.16 -9.80 -17.17
CA ARG A 276 -10.09 -10.31 -18.55
C ARG A 276 -8.66 -10.31 -19.07
N GLU A 277 -8.18 -11.49 -19.46
CA GLU A 277 -6.81 -11.70 -19.99
C GLU A 277 -5.75 -11.10 -19.06
N ASN A 278 -4.98 -10.12 -19.53
CA ASN A 278 -3.92 -9.45 -18.75
C ASN A 278 -4.45 -8.35 -17.81
N PHE A 279 -5.74 -8.01 -17.90
CA PHE A 279 -6.41 -7.00 -17.08
C PHE A 279 -7.19 -7.67 -15.94
N SER A 280 -6.45 -8.36 -15.07
CA SER A 280 -6.99 -9.22 -14.01
C SER A 280 -7.67 -8.47 -12.86
N SER A 281 -7.43 -7.16 -12.70
CA SER A 281 -8.10 -6.30 -11.71
C SER A 281 -9.12 -5.32 -12.32
N SER A 282 -9.47 -5.49 -13.60
CA SER A 282 -10.40 -4.60 -14.30
C SER A 282 -11.81 -5.18 -14.39
N LEU A 283 -12.81 -4.30 -14.33
CA LEU A 283 -14.15 -4.60 -14.82
C LEU A 283 -14.16 -4.58 -16.35
N ALA A 284 -14.72 -5.61 -16.99
CA ALA A 284 -15.03 -5.57 -18.41
C ALA A 284 -16.51 -5.22 -18.61
N ILE A 285 -16.76 -4.06 -19.21
CA ILE A 285 -18.10 -3.52 -19.47
C ILE A 285 -18.22 -3.29 -20.99
N GLY A 286 -18.81 -4.25 -21.69
CA GLY A 286 -18.80 -4.27 -23.16
C GLY A 286 -17.37 -4.32 -23.70
N ASP A 287 -16.97 -3.32 -24.48
CA ASP A 287 -15.63 -3.21 -25.04
C ASP A 287 -14.66 -2.41 -24.16
N LEU A 288 -15.10 -1.96 -22.98
CA LEU A 288 -14.29 -1.18 -22.05
C LEU A 288 -13.74 -2.05 -20.90
N LEU A 289 -12.46 -1.86 -20.59
CA LEU A 289 -11.85 -2.35 -19.35
C LEU A 289 -11.66 -1.17 -18.41
N VAL A 290 -12.14 -1.27 -17.18
CA VAL A 290 -12.23 -0.16 -16.23
C VAL A 290 -11.60 -0.56 -14.90
N ASN A 291 -10.67 0.25 -14.40
CA ASN A 291 -10.21 0.13 -13.00
C ASN A 291 -10.85 1.22 -12.14
N ILE A 292 -11.13 0.80 -10.91
CA ILE A 292 -11.59 1.65 -9.84
C ILE A 292 -10.46 1.75 -8.82
N GLY A 293 -10.28 2.92 -8.22
CA GLY A 293 -9.30 3.12 -7.17
C GLY A 293 -9.61 4.38 -6.37
N PRO A 294 -8.78 4.67 -5.34
CA PRO A 294 -8.93 5.89 -4.56
C PRO A 294 -8.68 7.12 -5.44
N VAL A 295 -9.60 8.08 -5.39
CA VAL A 295 -9.49 9.39 -6.05
C VAL A 295 -9.76 10.51 -5.04
N GLY A 296 -9.45 10.25 -3.77
CA GLY A 296 -9.75 11.12 -2.64
C GLY A 296 -9.55 10.42 -1.31
N ALA A 297 -9.76 11.18 -0.23
CA ALA A 297 -9.68 10.65 1.14
C ALA A 297 -10.77 9.60 1.46
N ASP A 298 -11.94 9.70 0.84
CA ASP A 298 -13.14 8.89 1.13
C ASP A 298 -13.95 8.50 -0.12
N THR A 299 -13.40 8.77 -1.30
CA THR A 299 -14.03 8.57 -2.61
C THR A 299 -13.22 7.64 -3.48
N PHE A 300 -13.93 6.72 -4.12
CA PHE A 300 -13.40 5.79 -5.10
C PHE A 300 -14.09 6.06 -6.42
N GLY A 301 -13.31 6.17 -7.49
CA GLY A 301 -13.80 6.52 -8.81
C GLY A 301 -13.02 5.78 -9.89
N LEU A 302 -13.27 6.14 -11.13
CA LEU A 302 -12.44 5.68 -12.24
C LEU A 302 -11.00 6.16 -12.03
N THR A 303 -10.05 5.26 -12.25
CA THR A 303 -8.61 5.59 -12.32
C THR A 303 -8.04 5.29 -13.69
N PHE A 304 -8.63 4.30 -14.38
CA PHE A 304 -8.19 3.84 -15.68
C PHE A 304 -9.36 3.33 -16.51
N LEU A 305 -9.31 3.59 -17.81
CA LEU A 305 -10.21 3.02 -18.81
C LEU A 305 -9.41 2.66 -20.07
N TYR A 306 -9.61 1.46 -20.56
CA TYR A 306 -9.06 0.96 -21.82
C TYR A 306 -10.15 0.49 -22.77
N ASN A 307 -10.21 1.09 -23.96
CA ASN A 307 -11.13 0.68 -25.00
C ASN A 307 -10.51 -0.42 -25.88
N THR A 308 -11.06 -1.63 -25.80
CA THR A 308 -10.59 -2.81 -26.54
C THR A 308 -10.99 -2.81 -28.01
N ALA A 309 -12.05 -2.07 -28.39
CA ALA A 309 -12.53 -1.97 -29.77
C ALA A 309 -11.73 -0.96 -30.60
N GLU A 310 -11.09 0.02 -29.96
CA GLU A 310 -10.31 1.05 -30.65
C GLU A 310 -9.07 0.43 -31.31
N THR A 311 -8.76 0.85 -32.54
CA THR A 311 -7.65 0.32 -33.33
C THR A 311 -6.39 1.19 -33.24
N HIS A 312 -6.51 2.48 -32.98
CA HIS A 312 -5.40 3.41 -32.79
C HIS A 312 -4.85 3.34 -31.36
N ARG A 313 -3.56 2.97 -31.20
CA ARG A 313 -2.95 2.71 -29.87
C ARG A 313 -3.02 3.89 -28.88
N GLY A 314 -2.99 5.13 -29.37
CA GLY A 314 -2.96 6.33 -28.52
C GLY A 314 -4.31 6.67 -27.88
N ASP A 315 -5.41 6.38 -28.56
CA ASP A 315 -6.75 6.81 -28.14
C ASP A 315 -7.46 5.76 -27.26
N ARG A 316 -6.77 4.64 -26.97
CA ARG A 316 -7.35 3.55 -26.19
C ARG A 316 -7.35 3.82 -24.69
N PHE A 317 -6.45 4.68 -24.20
CA PHE A 317 -6.17 4.83 -22.78
C PHE A 317 -6.71 6.16 -22.25
N LEU A 318 -7.43 6.07 -21.14
CA LEU A 318 -7.82 7.23 -20.35
C LEU A 318 -7.49 6.97 -18.88
N TYR A 319 -6.90 7.98 -18.26
CA TYR A 319 -6.58 8.03 -16.85
C TYR A 319 -7.41 9.13 -16.21
N PHE A 320 -7.84 8.87 -14.98
CA PHE A 320 -8.75 9.73 -14.25
C PHE A 320 -8.21 9.93 -12.84
N GLY A 321 -8.43 11.12 -12.29
CA GLY A 321 -8.43 11.32 -10.85
C GLY A 321 -9.77 11.90 -10.43
N ARG A 322 -9.81 12.64 -9.32
CA ARG A 322 -11.07 13.23 -8.84
C ARG A 322 -11.63 14.31 -9.77
N ASN A 323 -10.74 15.13 -10.30
CA ASN A 323 -11.06 16.36 -11.03
C ASN A 323 -10.14 16.57 -12.23
N TRP A 324 -9.68 15.48 -12.85
CA TRP A 324 -8.83 15.55 -14.03
C TRP A 324 -8.94 14.29 -14.88
N ILE A 325 -8.69 14.48 -16.18
CA ILE A 325 -8.63 13.40 -17.18
C ILE A 325 -7.32 13.55 -17.97
N SER A 326 -6.69 12.43 -18.33
CA SER A 326 -5.47 12.36 -19.14
C SER A 326 -5.54 11.21 -20.14
N THR A 327 -4.90 11.36 -21.29
CA THR A 327 -4.65 10.26 -22.25
C THR A 327 -3.29 9.60 -22.05
N GLU A 328 -2.43 10.21 -21.23
CA GLU A 328 -1.09 9.72 -20.95
C GLU A 328 -0.94 9.38 -19.46
N PRO A 329 -0.13 8.35 -19.14
CA PRO A 329 0.26 8.06 -17.78
C PRO A 329 1.06 9.23 -17.18
N ALA A 330 1.33 9.16 -15.88
CA ALA A 330 1.39 10.33 -15.04
C ALA A 330 2.52 11.36 -15.28
N THR A 331 3.49 11.09 -16.16
CA THR A 331 4.73 11.84 -16.34
C THR A 331 4.66 13.04 -17.31
N ASP A 332 3.72 13.05 -18.27
CA ASP A 332 3.89 13.89 -19.49
C ASP A 332 2.94 15.10 -19.59
N GLY A 333 2.09 15.30 -18.58
CA GLY A 333 1.52 16.62 -18.33
C GLY A 333 0.30 17.03 -19.16
N ASN A 334 -0.34 16.18 -19.97
CA ASN A 334 -1.58 16.52 -20.69
C ASN A 334 -2.88 16.34 -19.87
N ARG A 335 -2.83 16.64 -18.56
CA ARG A 335 -4.01 16.57 -17.69
C ARG A 335 -4.92 17.75 -17.94
N ARG A 336 -6.18 17.47 -18.28
CA ARG A 336 -7.25 18.47 -18.29
C ARG A 336 -7.97 18.43 -16.96
N PHE A 337 -8.07 19.59 -16.30
CA PHE A 337 -8.71 19.71 -15.00
C PHE A 337 -10.15 20.19 -15.14
N GLY A 338 -11.02 19.64 -14.30
CA GLY A 338 -12.45 19.94 -14.26
C GLY A 338 -13.21 18.85 -13.51
N ASP A 339 -14.46 19.13 -13.17
CA ASP A 339 -15.34 18.14 -12.55
C ASP A 339 -15.86 17.18 -13.62
N HIS A 340 -15.90 15.87 -13.35
CA HIS A 340 -16.45 14.87 -14.27
C HIS A 340 -17.31 13.86 -13.51
N PRO A 341 -18.27 13.17 -14.17
CA PRO A 341 -19.28 12.36 -13.48
C PRO A 341 -18.76 11.00 -12.95
N TRP A 342 -17.47 10.70 -13.12
CA TRP A 342 -16.88 9.37 -12.85
C TRP A 342 -15.98 9.32 -11.60
N ALA A 343 -16.02 10.37 -10.78
CA ALA A 343 -15.19 10.50 -9.57
C ALA A 343 -15.75 9.78 -8.32
N ASP A 344 -16.97 9.24 -8.38
CA ASP A 344 -17.56 8.45 -7.28
C ASP A 344 -18.43 7.30 -7.81
N ILE A 345 -17.97 6.06 -7.59
CA ILE A 345 -18.67 4.83 -8.00
C ILE A 345 -20.07 4.69 -7.41
N ARG A 346 -20.35 5.34 -6.28
CA ARG A 346 -21.65 5.27 -5.59
C ARG A 346 -22.74 5.98 -6.38
N THR A 347 -22.37 6.97 -7.20
CA THR A 347 -23.32 7.89 -7.85
C THR A 347 -23.18 7.98 -9.37
N MET A 348 -22.06 7.55 -9.94
CA MET A 348 -21.85 7.62 -11.38
C MET A 348 -22.85 6.76 -12.18
N ASP A 349 -23.08 7.18 -13.42
CA ASP A 349 -23.83 6.41 -14.42
C ASP A 349 -22.87 5.55 -15.25
N TRP A 350 -22.93 4.24 -15.08
CA TRP A 350 -22.08 3.28 -15.81
C TRP A 350 -22.36 3.23 -17.32
N GLN A 351 -23.55 3.65 -17.78
CA GLN A 351 -23.82 3.75 -19.21
C GLN A 351 -23.21 5.01 -19.84
N SER A 352 -22.72 5.95 -19.02
CA SER A 352 -22.11 7.21 -19.49
C SER A 352 -20.61 7.10 -19.74
N LEU A 353 -20.00 5.93 -19.58
CA LEU A 353 -18.56 5.72 -19.74
C LEU A 353 -18.08 6.17 -21.14
N PRO A 354 -16.99 6.95 -21.23
CA PRO A 354 -16.51 7.46 -22.50
C PRO A 354 -15.76 6.37 -23.28
N HIS A 355 -15.94 6.35 -24.60
CA HIS A 355 -15.22 5.44 -25.50
C HIS A 355 -14.03 6.11 -26.19
N SER A 356 -13.92 7.43 -26.09
CA SER A 356 -12.78 8.20 -26.62
C SER A 356 -12.40 9.38 -25.71
N PRO A 357 -11.19 9.95 -25.88
CA PRO A 357 -10.78 11.18 -25.21
C PRO A 357 -11.74 12.36 -25.46
N GLU A 358 -12.26 12.52 -26.67
CA GLU A 358 -13.18 13.60 -27.01
C GLU A 358 -14.49 13.51 -26.23
N GLU A 359 -15.04 12.30 -26.09
CA GLU A 359 -16.22 12.06 -25.27
C GLU A 359 -15.96 12.34 -23.79
N ALA A 360 -14.79 11.91 -23.30
CA ALA A 360 -14.37 12.15 -21.92
C ALA A 360 -14.24 13.66 -21.63
N TYR A 361 -13.53 14.39 -22.49
CA TYR A 361 -13.34 15.83 -22.35
C TYR A 361 -14.64 16.63 -22.53
N ALA A 362 -15.58 16.16 -23.34
CA ALA A 362 -16.89 16.81 -23.47
C ALA A 362 -17.75 16.75 -22.20
N LYS A 363 -17.42 15.85 -21.26
CA LYS A 363 -18.08 15.72 -19.94
C LYS A 363 -17.31 16.39 -18.80
N LEU A 364 -16.17 17.00 -19.10
CA LEU A 364 -15.34 17.69 -18.12
C LEU A 364 -15.82 19.14 -17.96
N ASP A 365 -16.27 19.50 -16.76
CA ASP A 365 -16.67 20.87 -16.42
C ASP A 365 -15.51 21.64 -15.79
N ALA A 366 -14.84 22.45 -16.61
CA ALA A 366 -13.77 23.33 -16.14
C ALA A 366 -14.25 24.68 -15.62
N SER A 367 -15.56 24.98 -15.57
CA SER A 367 -16.08 26.33 -15.29
C SER A 367 -15.67 26.88 -13.91
N GLY A 368 -15.55 26.00 -12.91
CA GLY A 368 -15.07 26.33 -11.57
C GLY A 368 -13.54 26.35 -11.42
N TRP A 369 -12.79 26.16 -12.52
CA TRP A 369 -11.35 25.95 -12.51
C TRP A 369 -10.59 27.05 -13.25
N ALA A 370 -9.34 27.25 -12.85
CA ALA A 370 -8.38 28.01 -13.62
C ALA A 370 -6.98 27.39 -13.51
N VAL A 371 -6.09 27.80 -14.41
CA VAL A 371 -4.70 27.37 -14.44
C VAL A 371 -3.80 28.60 -14.40
N VAL A 372 -2.72 28.53 -13.63
CA VAL A 372 -1.71 29.59 -13.58
C VAL A 372 -1.08 29.77 -14.96
N ASN A 373 -1.09 31.00 -15.46
CA ASN A 373 -0.58 31.38 -16.77
C ASN A 373 0.06 32.77 -16.73
N ASN A 374 1.29 32.83 -16.22
CA ASN A 374 2.11 34.03 -16.24
C ASN A 374 2.86 34.15 -17.59
N PRO A 375 2.82 35.31 -18.28
CA PRO A 375 3.59 35.54 -19.51
C PRO A 375 5.09 35.27 -19.38
N ASN A 376 5.65 35.39 -18.18
CA ASN A 376 7.00 34.92 -17.85
C ASN A 376 6.90 33.76 -16.85
N PRO A 377 7.04 32.50 -17.29
CA PRO A 377 6.91 31.33 -16.41
C PRO A 377 7.88 31.34 -15.22
N ALA A 378 9.06 31.95 -15.36
CA ALA A 378 10.06 32.05 -14.28
C ALA A 378 9.61 32.93 -13.09
N ASP A 379 8.76 33.92 -13.36
CA ASP A 379 8.22 34.82 -12.32
C ASP A 379 7.24 34.08 -11.40
N ARG A 380 6.60 33.01 -11.90
CA ARG A 380 5.55 32.25 -11.21
C ARG A 380 4.39 33.17 -10.78
N LEU A 381 3.37 32.63 -10.12
CA LEU A 381 2.27 33.41 -9.58
C LEU A 381 2.17 33.28 -8.06
N HIS A 382 2.21 34.41 -7.37
CA HIS A 382 2.01 34.44 -5.93
C HIS A 382 0.58 34.05 -5.55
N LEU A 383 0.45 33.05 -4.68
CA LEU A 383 -0.72 32.91 -3.81
C LEU A 383 -0.51 33.85 -2.61
N ARG A 384 -1.46 34.76 -2.36
CA ARG A 384 -1.38 35.77 -1.30
C ARG A 384 -2.41 35.46 -0.21
N ALA A 385 -2.11 35.80 1.04
CA ALA A 385 -3.06 35.60 2.14
C ALA A 385 -4.33 36.47 2.00
N GLU A 386 -4.19 37.66 1.40
CA GLU A 386 -5.26 38.64 1.19
C GLU A 386 -5.20 39.16 -0.26
N PRO A 387 -6.28 39.77 -0.81
CA PRO A 387 -6.31 40.33 -2.16
C PRO A 387 -5.55 41.67 -2.25
N ASP A 388 -4.27 41.65 -1.85
CA ASP A 388 -3.35 42.77 -1.84
C ASP A 388 -1.95 42.30 -2.29
N ARG A 389 -1.29 43.11 -3.12
CA ARG A 389 0.08 42.87 -3.59
C ARG A 389 1.10 42.95 -2.46
N ALA A 390 0.79 43.68 -1.39
CA ALA A 390 1.63 43.79 -0.20
C ALA A 390 1.40 42.66 0.81
N ALA A 391 0.31 41.88 0.68
CA ALA A 391 0.03 40.77 1.59
C ALA A 391 1.11 39.67 1.49
N SER A 392 1.30 38.94 2.58
CA SER A 392 2.22 37.80 2.62
C SER A 392 1.93 36.79 1.51
N SER A 393 2.98 36.29 0.88
CA SER A 393 2.85 35.20 -0.08
C SER A 393 2.89 33.86 0.64
N LEU A 394 1.97 32.97 0.29
CA LEU A 394 1.90 31.58 0.73
C LEU A 394 2.68 30.63 -0.19
N GLY A 395 3.23 31.15 -1.28
CA GLY A 395 3.99 30.42 -2.28
C GLY A 395 3.88 31.04 -3.68
N ARG A 396 4.79 30.64 -4.56
CA ARG A 396 4.86 31.07 -5.97
C ARG A 396 4.67 29.85 -6.87
N TYR A 397 3.53 29.80 -7.56
CA TYR A 397 3.07 28.67 -8.34
C TYR A 397 3.49 28.75 -9.81
N TYR A 398 3.90 27.62 -10.36
CA TYR A 398 4.34 27.50 -11.76
C TYR A 398 3.15 27.53 -12.73
N ASN A 399 3.40 27.94 -13.97
CA ASN A 399 2.42 27.80 -15.04
C ASN A 399 2.00 26.34 -15.21
N GLY A 400 0.72 26.10 -15.44
CA GLY A 400 0.17 24.75 -15.50
C GLY A 400 -0.29 24.18 -14.15
N THR A 401 -0.15 24.94 -13.05
CA THR A 401 -0.80 24.61 -11.77
C THR A 401 -2.30 24.90 -11.89
N ALA A 402 -3.13 23.87 -11.75
CA ALA A 402 -4.58 24.01 -11.69
C ALA A 402 -5.07 24.37 -10.28
N LEU A 403 -6.16 25.12 -10.22
CA LEU A 403 -6.76 25.60 -8.99
C LEU A 403 -8.28 25.74 -9.13
N ARG A 404 -9.00 25.63 -8.01
CA ARG A 404 -10.44 25.86 -7.96
C ARG A 404 -10.73 27.31 -7.60
N ILE A 405 -11.64 27.95 -8.33
CA ILE A 405 -12.10 29.31 -8.02
C ILE A 405 -13.17 29.24 -6.94
N LEU A 406 -12.93 29.91 -5.81
CA LEU A 406 -13.88 30.02 -4.70
C LEU A 406 -14.68 31.32 -4.75
N GLU A 407 -14.04 32.42 -5.16
CA GLU A 407 -14.62 33.76 -5.19
C GLU A 407 -13.83 34.67 -6.12
N GLU A 408 -14.50 35.64 -6.74
CA GLU A 408 -13.83 36.74 -7.47
C GLU A 408 -14.10 38.09 -6.82
N LYS A 409 -13.05 38.90 -6.65
CA LYS A 409 -13.12 40.23 -6.04
C LYS A 409 -12.18 41.20 -6.76
N GLY A 410 -12.75 42.08 -7.59
CA GLY A 410 -11.96 43.04 -8.37
C GLY A 410 -10.97 42.33 -9.29
N ASP A 411 -9.68 42.62 -9.11
CA ASP A 411 -8.56 42.01 -9.87
C ASP A 411 -8.10 40.65 -9.32
N TRP A 412 -8.71 40.18 -8.23
CA TRP A 412 -8.29 38.98 -7.51
C TRP A 412 -9.31 37.86 -7.60
N ALA A 413 -8.83 36.63 -7.58
CA ALA A 413 -9.62 35.44 -7.34
C ALA A 413 -9.15 34.79 -6.04
N ARG A 414 -10.08 34.44 -5.16
CA ARG A 414 -9.84 33.52 -4.05
C ARG A 414 -9.88 32.11 -4.61
N VAL A 415 -8.83 31.35 -4.37
CA VAL A 415 -8.59 30.05 -4.99
C VAL A 415 -8.31 29.00 -3.92
N ASP A 416 -8.61 27.75 -4.25
CA ASP A 416 -8.18 26.57 -3.50
C ASP A 416 -7.18 25.77 -4.34
N ILE A 417 -6.06 25.41 -3.73
CA ILE A 417 -5.03 24.54 -4.33
C ILE A 417 -4.80 23.39 -3.36
N PHE A 418 -5.52 22.30 -3.58
CA PHE A 418 -5.48 21.11 -2.72
C PHE A 418 -5.62 21.43 -1.22
N GLY A 419 -6.64 22.23 -0.86
CA GLY A 419 -6.92 22.63 0.53
C GLY A 419 -6.20 23.89 1.00
N ILE A 420 -5.23 24.42 0.24
CA ILE A 420 -4.60 25.71 0.53
C ILE A 420 -5.43 26.82 -0.13
N THR A 421 -6.09 27.63 0.69
CA THR A 421 -6.86 28.79 0.21
C THR A 421 -6.04 30.08 0.27
N GLY A 422 -6.12 30.88 -0.79
CA GLY A 422 -5.54 32.24 -0.82
C GLY A 422 -6.05 33.04 -2.02
N TRP A 423 -5.37 34.14 -2.35
CA TRP A 423 -5.75 35.06 -3.41
C TRP A 423 -4.68 35.15 -4.50
N MET A 424 -5.10 35.07 -5.77
CA MET A 424 -4.25 35.23 -6.95
C MET A 424 -4.80 36.32 -7.87
N MET A 425 -3.91 37.04 -8.56
CA MET A 425 -4.32 38.05 -9.54
C MET A 425 -4.89 37.37 -10.80
N LYS A 426 -6.13 37.71 -11.17
CA LYS A 426 -6.86 37.08 -12.28
C LYS A 426 -6.17 37.21 -13.63
N LYS A 427 -5.44 38.31 -13.85
CA LYS A 427 -4.73 38.53 -15.13
C LYS A 427 -3.63 37.51 -15.43
N TYR A 428 -3.24 36.69 -14.44
CA TYR A 428 -2.26 35.62 -14.57
C TYR A 428 -2.91 34.23 -14.46
N LEU A 429 -4.23 34.15 -14.64
CA LEU A 429 -5.00 32.91 -14.63
C LEU A 429 -5.69 32.72 -15.98
N ALA A 430 -5.65 31.48 -16.48
CA ALA A 430 -6.45 31.03 -17.61
C ALA A 430 -7.66 30.25 -17.07
N PHE A 431 -8.85 30.81 -17.20
CA PHE A 431 -10.10 30.25 -16.66
C PHE A 431 -10.74 29.23 -17.60
N GLY A 432 -11.36 28.20 -17.03
CA GLY A 432 -12.10 27.18 -17.77
C GLY A 432 -11.23 26.44 -18.79
N GLU A 433 -11.83 26.13 -19.93
CA GLU A 433 -11.18 25.45 -21.07
C GLU A 433 -9.88 26.11 -21.54
N LYS A 434 -9.72 27.44 -21.35
CA LYS A 434 -8.46 28.12 -21.70
C LYS A 434 -7.29 27.64 -20.85
N GLY A 435 -7.55 27.08 -19.67
CA GLY A 435 -6.53 26.48 -18.81
C GLY A 435 -5.87 25.26 -19.44
N HIS A 436 -6.59 24.50 -20.26
CA HIS A 436 -6.07 23.28 -20.90
C HIS A 436 -5.10 23.56 -22.04
N THR A 437 -5.00 24.80 -22.52
CA THR A 437 -4.05 25.22 -23.56
C THR A 437 -2.81 25.91 -22.97
N VAL A 438 -2.68 25.98 -21.65
CA VAL A 438 -1.54 26.62 -20.99
C VAL A 438 -0.31 25.73 -21.12
N GLU A 439 0.76 26.29 -21.67
CA GLU A 439 2.08 25.65 -21.64
C GLU A 439 2.56 25.52 -20.20
N ARG A 440 2.78 24.28 -19.77
CA ARG A 440 3.16 23.96 -18.40
C ARG A 440 4.64 24.24 -18.21
N ALA A 441 4.99 24.77 -17.04
CA ALA A 441 6.38 25.04 -16.66
C ALA A 441 6.69 24.42 -15.29
N LEU A 442 6.10 23.25 -15.02
CA LEU A 442 6.38 22.48 -13.81
C LEU A 442 7.76 21.83 -13.98
N PRO A 443 8.68 21.99 -13.01
CA PRO A 443 9.97 21.32 -13.05
C PRO A 443 9.80 19.79 -13.01
N THR A 444 10.53 19.07 -13.86
CA THR A 444 10.78 17.65 -13.69
C THR A 444 11.99 17.50 -12.78
N LEU A 445 11.77 17.06 -11.54
CA LEU A 445 12.84 16.83 -10.59
C LEU A 445 12.97 15.34 -10.30
N VAL A 446 14.19 14.87 -10.14
CA VAL A 446 14.48 13.55 -9.59
C VAL A 446 14.93 13.70 -8.14
N GLN A 447 14.68 12.63 -7.39
CA GLN A 447 15.20 12.48 -6.04
C GLN A 447 16.74 12.47 -6.08
N LEU A 448 17.38 13.33 -5.29
CA LEU A 448 18.83 13.28 -5.11
C LEU A 448 19.15 12.16 -4.12
N ASP A 449 19.98 11.21 -4.54
CA ASP A 449 20.32 10.05 -3.73
C ASP A 449 21.36 10.42 -2.66
N ASP A 450 20.88 10.83 -1.50
CA ASP A 450 21.56 10.66 -0.23
C ASP A 450 20.66 9.84 0.70
N LYS A 451 21.27 9.13 1.67
CA LYS A 451 20.63 8.12 2.55
C LYS A 451 19.59 8.70 3.52
N VAL A 452 18.77 9.65 3.09
CA VAL A 452 17.75 10.37 3.85
C VAL A 452 16.39 9.94 3.33
N HIS A 453 15.54 9.40 4.19
CA HIS A 453 14.14 9.20 3.84
C HIS A 453 13.51 10.55 3.46
N HIS A 454 13.06 10.65 2.23
CA HIS A 454 12.37 11.85 1.76
C HIS A 454 10.92 11.76 2.13
N TYR A 455 10.40 12.76 2.82
CA TYR A 455 9.01 12.77 3.24
C TYR A 455 8.23 13.88 2.52
N VAL A 456 6.98 13.57 2.24
CA VAL A 456 5.93 14.54 1.98
C VAL A 456 5.38 15.00 3.32
N PHE A 457 5.36 16.30 3.56
CA PHE A 457 4.92 16.91 4.82
C PHE A 457 3.58 17.62 4.66
N GLU A 458 2.77 17.66 5.73
CA GLU A 458 1.47 18.35 5.75
C GLU A 458 1.62 19.87 5.64
N THR A 459 2.70 20.39 6.19
CA THR A 459 3.04 21.82 6.20
C THR A 459 4.51 21.99 5.82
N PRO A 460 5.00 23.20 5.50
CA PRO A 460 6.43 23.43 5.25
C PRO A 460 7.25 23.39 6.56
N ALA A 461 7.16 22.26 7.27
CA ALA A 461 7.82 21.94 8.52
C ALA A 461 8.06 20.43 8.59
N THR A 462 9.15 20.02 9.26
CA THR A 462 9.57 18.61 9.32
C THR A 462 8.94 17.81 10.46
N ASP A 463 8.00 18.39 11.20
CA ASP A 463 7.37 17.78 12.39
C ASP A 463 6.10 16.99 12.07
N ARG A 464 5.60 17.07 10.82
CA ARG A 464 4.37 16.39 10.37
C ARG A 464 4.55 15.69 9.02
N PRO A 465 5.34 14.60 8.95
CA PRO A 465 5.41 13.79 7.75
C PRO A 465 4.05 13.12 7.50
N ILE A 466 3.57 13.18 6.26
CA ILE A 466 2.41 12.42 5.77
C ILE A 466 2.88 11.02 5.38
N ILE A 467 3.85 10.94 4.48
CA ILE A 467 4.33 9.68 3.89
C ILE A 467 5.75 9.85 3.34
N SER A 468 6.55 8.78 3.29
CA SER A 468 7.81 8.79 2.52
C SER A 468 7.50 8.86 1.02
N CYS A 469 8.27 9.65 0.28
CA CYS A 469 8.19 9.75 -1.17
C CYS A 469 8.47 8.39 -1.85
N GLU A 470 9.26 7.52 -1.22
CA GLU A 470 9.53 6.14 -1.67
C GLU A 470 8.26 5.29 -1.79
N TYR A 471 7.18 5.66 -1.08
CA TYR A 471 5.89 4.97 -1.13
C TYR A 471 4.94 5.53 -2.19
N THR A 472 5.34 6.56 -2.93
CA THR A 472 4.50 7.18 -3.98
C THR A 472 4.74 6.50 -5.33
N ARG A 473 3.77 6.55 -6.23
CA ARG A 473 3.82 5.90 -7.55
C ARG A 473 4.64 6.69 -8.59
N GLU A 474 5.70 7.36 -8.14
CA GLU A 474 6.76 8.07 -8.89
C GLU A 474 6.44 9.46 -9.47
N SER A 475 5.20 9.76 -9.89
CA SER A 475 4.95 11.04 -10.59
C SER A 475 4.79 12.24 -9.66
N LEU A 476 5.91 12.79 -9.18
CA LEU A 476 5.94 14.08 -8.48
C LEU A 476 5.73 15.25 -9.47
N LEU A 477 4.73 16.08 -9.20
CA LEU A 477 4.58 17.38 -9.86
C LEU A 477 4.90 18.52 -8.89
N VAL A 478 5.91 19.33 -9.22
CA VAL A 478 6.28 20.51 -8.42
C VAL A 478 5.38 21.69 -8.77
N LEU A 479 4.41 21.97 -7.90
CA LEU A 479 3.39 23.01 -8.11
C LEU A 479 3.92 24.41 -7.79
N ALA A 480 4.71 24.55 -6.73
CA ALA A 480 5.16 25.86 -6.27
C ALA A 480 6.47 25.85 -5.50
N VAL A 481 7.10 27.02 -5.48
CA VAL A 481 8.15 27.39 -4.52
C VAL A 481 7.53 28.18 -3.38
N VAL A 482 7.53 27.61 -2.18
CA VAL A 482 6.95 28.24 -0.99
C VAL A 482 7.92 29.30 -0.45
N ASP A 483 9.17 28.90 -0.22
CA ASP A 483 10.28 29.73 0.23
C ASP A 483 11.62 29.20 -0.33
N GLU A 484 12.74 29.40 0.36
CA GLU A 484 14.06 28.92 -0.07
C GLU A 484 14.30 27.42 0.23
N LYS A 485 13.38 26.76 0.94
CA LYS A 485 13.55 25.40 1.45
C LYS A 485 12.48 24.43 0.97
N TRP A 486 11.29 24.92 0.61
CA TRP A 486 10.13 24.06 0.43
C TRP A 486 9.50 24.17 -0.97
N TYR A 487 9.34 23.02 -1.62
CA TYR A 487 8.39 22.86 -2.70
C TYR A 487 7.01 22.46 -2.15
N HIS A 488 5.95 22.96 -2.78
CA HIS A 488 4.62 22.35 -2.70
C HIS A 488 4.44 21.45 -3.92
N VAL A 489 4.03 20.21 -3.68
CA VAL A 489 4.04 19.13 -4.69
C VAL A 489 2.73 18.34 -4.66
N TRP A 490 2.45 17.68 -5.78
CA TRP A 490 1.31 16.77 -5.92
C TRP A 490 1.72 15.49 -6.63
N PHE A 491 1.24 14.36 -6.12
CA PHE A 491 1.40 13.01 -6.66
C PHE A 491 0.03 12.58 -7.20
N PRO A 492 -0.21 12.70 -8.52
CA PRO A 492 -1.53 12.53 -9.09
C PRO A 492 -2.10 11.12 -8.96
N GLU A 493 -1.25 10.10 -9.03
CA GLU A 493 -1.68 8.69 -8.94
C GLU A 493 -2.10 8.30 -7.52
N ASP A 494 -1.54 8.97 -6.51
CA ASP A 494 -1.81 8.71 -5.10
C ASP A 494 -2.89 9.67 -4.53
N ASP A 495 -3.37 10.60 -5.36
CA ASP A 495 -4.17 11.78 -4.97
C ASP A 495 -3.61 12.49 -3.72
N LEU A 496 -2.28 12.57 -3.64
CA LEU A 496 -1.54 13.06 -2.48
C LEU A 496 -0.91 14.41 -2.79
N THR A 497 -1.10 15.39 -1.92
CA THR A 497 -0.42 16.69 -1.98
C THR A 497 0.34 16.96 -0.69
N GLY A 498 1.39 17.78 -0.76
CA GLY A 498 2.11 18.21 0.43
C GLY A 498 3.40 18.94 0.11
N TYR A 499 4.28 19.04 1.10
CA TYR A 499 5.52 19.81 1.00
C TYR A 499 6.74 18.89 1.02
N VAL A 500 7.75 19.19 0.22
CA VAL A 500 9.04 18.46 0.22
C VAL A 500 10.20 19.44 0.32
N LEU A 501 11.30 19.00 0.93
CA LEU A 501 12.53 19.79 1.07
C LEU A 501 13.23 19.92 -0.28
N MET A 502 13.48 21.14 -0.75
CA MET A 502 14.14 21.41 -2.03
C MET A 502 15.53 20.77 -2.14
N ALA A 503 16.27 20.69 -1.03
CA ALA A 503 17.62 20.14 -1.00
C ALA A 503 17.68 18.66 -1.43
N ASN A 504 16.54 17.96 -1.39
CA ASN A 504 16.41 16.54 -1.67
C ASN A 504 16.07 16.24 -3.14
N TRP A 505 15.92 17.28 -3.98
CA TRP A 505 15.46 17.17 -5.36
C TRP A 505 16.36 17.97 -6.30
N GLY A 506 16.64 17.42 -7.48
CA GLY A 506 17.47 18.06 -8.50
C GLY A 506 16.97 17.77 -9.92
N GLU A 507 17.52 18.46 -10.93
CA GLU A 507 17.13 18.31 -12.34
C GLU A 507 17.52 16.95 -12.96
N GLY A 508 18.18 16.08 -12.17
CA GLY A 508 18.72 14.81 -12.61
C GLY A 508 20.02 14.95 -13.37
N ASN A 509 20.63 13.80 -13.64
CA ASN A 509 21.83 13.72 -14.46
C ASN A 509 21.34 13.66 -15.90
N GLY A 510 21.14 14.81 -16.54
CA GLY A 510 20.62 14.90 -17.91
C GLY A 510 21.21 13.91 -18.89
#